data_AF-A0A8T5S3I8-F1
#
_entry.id   AF-A0A8T5S3I8-F1
#
_cell.length_a   1.000
_cell.length_b   1.000
_cell.length_c   1.000
_cell.angle_alpha   90.00
_cell.angle_beta   90.00
_cell.angle_gamma   90.00
#
_symmetry.space_group_name_H-M   'P 1'
#
loop_
_entity.id
_entity.type
_entity.pdbx_description
1 polymer ?
#
loop_
_entity_poly.entity_id
_entity_poly.type
_entity_poly.pdbx_seq_one_letter_code
_entity_poly.pdbx_strand_id
1 'polypeptide(L)'
;MDFKEFHNGLLSLALTLLIFSATLIFGSIILKPYINISIQERNFIIILCSGNFIFGLYYLWEVSILEKIFKLESKHIIKFGKRIGLITLIYLPHAVLMISLFFRELHNLEVLLILLILIIEVLIIGLVFKESYDLVFLKETRREFEIEENRKKYFEKV
;
A
#
# COMPACT_ATOMS: atom_id res chain seq x y z
N MET A 1 -16.54 -1.99 -3.99
CA MET A 1 -15.45 -2.51 -4.85
C MET A 1 -15.44 -4.00 -4.65
N ASP A 2 -15.26 -4.80 -5.71
CA ASP A 2 -15.28 -6.25 -5.51
C ASP A 2 -14.06 -6.70 -4.72
N PHE A 3 -14.22 -7.71 -3.86
CA PHE A 3 -13.13 -8.28 -3.06
C PHE A 3 -11.89 -8.61 -3.90
N LYS A 4 -12.12 -9.20 -5.07
CA LYS A 4 -11.05 -9.59 -6.00
C LYS A 4 -10.31 -8.38 -6.56
N GLU A 5 -11.02 -7.27 -6.78
CA GLU A 5 -10.42 -6.01 -7.22
C GLU A 5 -9.58 -5.40 -6.11
N PHE A 6 -10.08 -5.38 -4.87
CA PHE A 6 -9.31 -4.92 -3.70
C PHE A 6 -8.03 -5.73 -3.53
N HIS A 7 -8.15 -7.06 -3.52
CA HIS A 7 -7.02 -7.97 -3.36
C HIS A 7 -5.94 -7.72 -4.43
N ASN A 8 -6.32 -7.70 -5.71
CA ASN A 8 -5.38 -7.51 -6.80
C ASN A 8 -4.80 -6.09 -6.85
N GLY A 9 -5.62 -5.08 -6.53
CA GLY A 9 -5.17 -3.69 -6.41
C GLY A 9 -4.14 -3.51 -5.32
N LEU A 10 -4.40 -4.03 -4.11
CA LEU A 10 -3.49 -3.93 -2.99
C LEU A 10 -2.20 -4.72 -3.24
N LEU A 11 -2.31 -5.93 -3.80
CA LEU A 11 -1.16 -6.76 -4.17
C LEU A 11 -0.24 -6.04 -5.17
N SER A 12 -0.82 -5.56 -6.28
CA SER A 12 -0.06 -4.92 -7.36
C SER A 12 0.62 -3.63 -6.91
N LEU A 13 -0.11 -2.77 -6.19
CA LEU A 13 0.44 -1.53 -5.66
C LEU A 13 1.52 -1.79 -4.61
N ALA A 14 1.32 -2.74 -3.69
CA ALA A 14 2.33 -3.09 -2.68
C ALA A 14 3.61 -3.64 -3.32
N LEU A 15 3.50 -4.54 -4.31
CA LEU A 15 4.66 -5.04 -5.04
C LEU A 15 5.40 -3.93 -5.78
N THR A 16 4.65 -3.03 -6.42
CA THR A 16 5.24 -1.92 -7.16
C THR A 16 5.95 -0.95 -6.20
N LEU A 17 5.34 -0.63 -5.05
CA LEU A 17 5.97 0.16 -4.00
C LEU A 17 7.30 -0.45 -3.55
N LEU A 18 7.34 -1.77 -3.32
CA LEU A 18 8.56 -2.46 -2.92
C LEU A 18 9.66 -2.38 -3.98
N ILE A 19 9.31 -2.64 -5.24
CA ILE A 19 10.27 -2.61 -6.36
C ILE A 19 10.87 -1.21 -6.49
N PHE A 20 10.04 -0.18 -6.58
CA PHE A 20 10.53 1.19 -6.75
C PHE A 20 11.32 1.69 -5.54
N SER A 21 10.90 1.35 -4.33
CA SER A 21 11.63 1.69 -3.11
C SER A 21 12.99 0.99 -3.05
N ALA A 22 13.06 -0.29 -3.41
CA ALA A 22 14.32 -1.02 -3.51
C ALA A 22 15.24 -0.41 -4.57
N THR A 23 14.69 -0.07 -5.75
CA THR A 23 15.45 0.58 -6.82
C THR A 23 16.06 1.90 -6.36
N LEU A 24 15.33 2.75 -5.63
CA LEU A 24 15.90 3.98 -5.08
C LEU A 24 16.96 3.71 -4.00
N ILE A 25 16.76 2.73 -3.12
CA ILE A 25 17.77 2.36 -2.11
C ILE A 25 19.06 1.94 -2.81
N PHE A 26 19.00 0.96 -3.72
CA PHE A 26 20.17 0.48 -4.43
C PHE A 26 20.79 1.55 -5.34
N GLY A 27 19.95 2.32 -6.05
CA GLY A 27 20.37 3.43 -6.89
C GLY A 27 21.16 4.46 -6.09
N SER A 28 20.66 4.89 -4.94
CA SER A 28 21.32 5.86 -4.06
C SER A 28 22.67 5.38 -3.49
N ILE A 29 22.89 4.06 -3.42
CA ILE A 29 24.14 3.45 -2.94
C ILE A 29 25.13 3.27 -4.09
N ILE A 30 24.68 2.68 -5.20
CA ILE A 30 25.52 2.29 -6.34
C ILE A 30 25.93 3.51 -7.18
N LEU A 31 25.00 4.45 -7.39
CA LEU A 31 25.24 5.64 -8.21
C LEU A 31 25.97 6.76 -7.47
N LYS A 32 26.41 6.52 -6.23
CA LYS A 32 27.24 7.45 -5.44
C LYS A 32 28.41 8.10 -6.21
N PRO A 33 29.18 7.39 -7.06
CA PRO A 33 30.26 8.04 -7.81
C PRO A 33 29.80 8.81 -9.05
N TYR A 34 28.53 8.65 -9.47
CA TYR A 34 27.98 9.23 -10.70
C TYR A 34 26.98 10.36 -10.45
N ILE A 35 26.39 10.42 -9.25
CA ILE A 35 25.41 11.44 -8.87
C ILE A 35 25.97 12.19 -7.66
N ASN A 36 26.02 13.52 -7.77
CA ASN A 36 26.47 14.41 -6.70
C ASN A 36 25.39 14.57 -5.62
N ILE A 37 25.02 13.48 -4.95
CA ILE A 37 24.07 13.47 -3.84
C ILE A 37 24.83 13.69 -2.55
N SER A 38 24.38 14.62 -1.71
CA SER A 38 24.98 14.77 -0.39
C SER A 38 24.74 13.51 0.46
N ILE A 39 25.66 13.21 1.39
CA ILE A 39 25.53 12.07 2.30
C ILE A 39 24.20 12.15 3.09
N GLN A 40 23.78 13.37 3.43
CA GLN A 40 22.56 13.63 4.19
C GLN A 40 21.30 13.29 3.38
N GLU A 41 21.22 13.73 2.11
CA GLU A 41 20.09 13.42 1.22
C GLU A 41 20.00 11.92 0.93
N ARG A 42 21.13 11.28 0.65
CA ARG A 42 21.17 9.84 0.43
C ARG A 42 20.63 9.07 1.64
N ASN A 43 21.11 9.40 2.84
CA ASN A 43 20.64 8.75 4.06
C ASN A 43 19.14 8.99 4.26
N PHE A 44 18.65 10.19 3.94
CA PHE A 44 17.23 10.52 4.02
C PHE A 44 16.37 9.71 3.04
N ILE A 45 16.82 9.57 1.77
CA ILE A 45 16.18 8.70 0.76
C ILE A 45 16.12 7.25 1.26
N ILE A 46 17.25 6.72 1.76
CA ILE A 46 17.33 5.34 2.25
C ILE A 46 16.34 5.13 3.41
N ILE A 47 16.29 6.05 4.38
CA ILE A 47 15.38 5.94 5.53
C ILE A 47 13.92 5.92 5.08
N LEU A 48 13.53 6.87 4.22
CA LEU A 48 12.14 6.94 3.79
C LEU A 48 11.74 5.74 2.90
N CYS A 49 12.60 5.33 1.97
CA CYS A 49 12.35 4.15 1.14
C CYS A 49 12.34 2.86 1.97
N SER A 50 13.12 2.78 3.07
CA SER A 50 13.05 1.66 4.00
C SER A 50 11.71 1.61 4.72
N GLY A 51 11.14 2.77 5.08
CA GLY A 51 9.77 2.87 5.57
C GLY A 51 8.76 2.29 4.57
N ASN A 52 8.84 2.70 3.31
CA ASN A 52 8.01 2.12 2.24
C ASN A 52 8.18 0.62 2.08
N PHE A 53 9.40 0.14 2.24
CA PHE A 53 9.68 -1.29 2.19
C PHE A 53 8.93 -2.04 3.31
N ILE A 54 8.98 -1.52 4.54
CA ILE A 54 8.28 -2.12 5.70
C ILE A 54 6.76 -2.10 5.49
N PHE A 55 6.19 -0.96 5.08
CA PHE A 55 4.75 -0.87 4.84
C PHE A 55 4.30 -1.73 3.65
N GLY A 56 5.09 -1.79 2.57
CA GLY A 56 4.84 -2.68 1.43
C GLY A 56 4.79 -4.15 1.86
N LEU A 57 5.73 -4.61 2.67
CA LEU A 57 5.71 -5.96 3.23
C LEU A 57 4.48 -6.22 4.11
N TYR A 58 4.10 -5.24 4.93
CA TYR A 58 2.88 -5.32 5.73
C TYR A 58 1.63 -5.49 4.85
N TYR A 59 1.50 -4.70 3.77
CA TYR A 59 0.36 -4.83 2.87
C TYR A 59 0.34 -6.18 2.12
N LEU A 60 1.49 -6.70 1.69
CA LEU A 60 1.57 -8.05 1.10
C LEU A 60 1.13 -9.14 2.08
N TRP A 61 1.53 -9.00 3.35
CA TRP A 61 1.11 -9.91 4.41
C TRP A 61 -0.40 -9.89 4.61
N GLU A 62 -1.01 -8.69 4.64
CA GLU A 62 -2.46 -8.54 4.76
C GLU A 62 -3.22 -9.14 3.57
N VAL A 63 -2.73 -8.93 2.34
CA VAL A 63 -3.28 -9.55 1.12
C VAL A 63 -3.29 -11.08 1.23
N SER A 64 -2.19 -11.68 1.71
CA SER A 64 -2.06 -13.13 1.84
C SER A 64 -3.05 -13.74 2.86
N ILE A 65 -3.51 -12.95 3.82
CA ILE A 65 -4.47 -13.38 4.85
C ILE A 65 -5.91 -13.04 4.44
N LEU A 66 -6.09 -12.09 3.53
CA LEU A 66 -7.38 -11.57 3.10
C LEU A 66 -8.35 -12.67 2.65
N GLU A 67 -7.89 -13.63 1.84
CA GLU A 67 -8.69 -14.76 1.36
C GLU A 67 -9.24 -15.64 2.49
N LYS A 68 -8.49 -15.78 3.59
CA LYS A 68 -8.92 -16.56 4.76
C LYS A 68 -9.95 -15.79 5.57
N ILE A 69 -9.74 -14.48 5.73
CA ILE A 69 -10.62 -13.62 6.54
C ILE A 69 -11.99 -13.48 5.90
N PHE A 70 -12.08 -13.35 4.57
CA PHE A 70 -13.36 -13.20 3.89
C PHE A 70 -14.24 -14.47 3.90
N LYS A 71 -13.66 -15.63 4.23
CA LYS A 71 -14.41 -16.87 4.49
C LYS A 71 -15.01 -16.93 5.89
N LEU A 72 -14.58 -16.06 6.80
CA LEU A 72 -15.05 -16.00 8.19
C LEU A 72 -16.32 -15.15 8.32
N GLU A 73 -16.83 -15.04 9.54
CA GLU A 73 -17.97 -14.19 9.87
C GLU A 73 -17.68 -12.69 9.66
N SER A 74 -18.74 -11.92 9.43
CA SER A 74 -18.72 -10.47 9.19
C SER A 74 -17.93 -9.69 10.26
N LYS A 75 -17.95 -10.14 11.52
CA LYS A 75 -17.19 -9.55 12.62
C LYS A 75 -15.67 -9.55 12.37
N HIS A 76 -15.14 -10.62 11.78
CA HIS A 76 -13.71 -10.73 11.47
C HIS A 76 -13.32 -9.83 10.29
N ILE A 77 -14.21 -9.71 9.30
CA ILE A 77 -14.05 -8.85 8.12
C ILE A 77 -14.02 -7.36 8.55
N ILE A 78 -14.92 -6.94 9.44
CA ILE A 78 -14.94 -5.57 9.98
C ILE A 78 -13.67 -5.29 10.81
N LYS A 79 -13.23 -6.26 11.64
CA LYS A 79 -12.01 -6.13 12.45
C LYS A 79 -10.77 -5.95 11.57
N PHE A 80 -10.71 -6.67 10.45
CA PHE A 80 -9.67 -6.49 9.43
C PHE A 80 -9.69 -5.07 8.87
N GLY A 81 -10.85 -4.59 8.40
CA GLY A 81 -11.00 -3.25 7.84
C GLY A 81 -10.54 -2.13 8.78
N LYS A 82 -10.87 -2.25 10.08
CA LYS A 82 -10.41 -1.31 11.11
C LYS A 82 -8.89 -1.36 11.31
N ARG A 83 -8.31 -2.57 11.36
CA ARG A 83 -6.86 -2.74 11.56
C ARG A 83 -6.06 -2.16 10.40
N ILE A 84 -6.38 -2.56 9.18
CA ILE A 84 -5.63 -2.10 8.00
C ILE A 84 -5.78 -0.58 7.82
N GLY A 85 -6.98 -0.04 8.03
CA GLY A 85 -7.22 1.40 7.98
C GLY A 85 -6.44 2.17 9.05
N LEU A 86 -6.36 1.67 10.29
CA LEU A 86 -5.57 2.30 11.34
C LEU A 86 -4.07 2.30 11.00
N ILE A 87 -3.55 1.20 10.47
CA ILE A 87 -2.13 1.13 10.10
C ILE A 87 -1.83 2.05 8.92
N THR A 88 -2.72 2.16 7.94
CA THR A 88 -2.60 3.14 6.84
C THR A 88 -2.69 4.58 7.34
N LEU A 89 -3.41 4.86 8.42
CA LEU A 89 -3.38 6.19 9.05
C LEU A 89 -2.01 6.52 9.64
N ILE A 90 -1.31 5.53 10.22
CA ILE A 90 0.07 5.67 10.70
C ILE A 90 1.06 5.82 9.53
N TYR A 91 0.75 5.26 8.37
CA TYR A 91 1.53 5.42 7.15
C TYR A 91 1.43 6.83 6.55
N LEU A 92 0.33 7.55 6.80
CA LEU A 92 0.06 8.86 6.20
C LEU A 92 1.12 9.93 6.55
N PRO A 93 1.59 10.08 7.82
CA PRO A 93 2.74 10.92 8.13
C PRO A 93 4.01 10.59 7.35
N HIS A 94 4.27 9.31 7.10
CA HIS A 94 5.42 8.88 6.30
C HIS A 94 5.26 9.33 4.83
N ALA A 95 4.08 9.14 4.23
CA ALA A 95 3.80 9.62 2.87
C ALA A 95 3.94 11.14 2.74
N VAL A 96 3.54 11.90 3.77
CA VAL A 96 3.76 13.36 3.81
C VAL A 96 5.26 13.70 3.86
N LEU A 97 6.07 12.94 4.60
CA LEU A 97 7.53 13.14 4.61
C LEU A 97 8.17 12.82 3.26
N MET A 98 7.64 11.86 2.51
CA MET A 98 8.11 11.57 1.15
C MET A 98 7.94 12.75 0.19
N ILE A 99 6.90 13.58 0.36
CA ILE A 99 6.72 14.80 -0.43
C ILE A 99 7.90 15.76 -0.27
N SER A 100 8.53 15.79 0.90
CA SER A 100 9.69 16.66 1.13
C SER A 100 10.90 16.33 0.24
N LEU A 101 11.03 15.09 -0.24
CA LEU A 101 12.09 14.70 -1.18
C LEU A 101 11.87 15.31 -2.57
N PHE A 102 10.63 15.52 -2.98
CA PHE A 102 10.31 16.09 -4.29
C PHE A 102 10.79 17.54 -4.45
N PHE A 103 10.85 18.29 -3.34
CA PHE A 103 11.29 19.69 -3.32
C PHE A 103 12.81 19.86 -3.13
N ARG A 104 13.56 18.76 -2.98
CA ARG A 104 15.02 18.82 -2.90
C ARG A 104 15.65 18.84 -4.29
N GLU A 105 16.84 19.42 -4.38
CA GLU A 105 17.64 19.45 -5.60
C GLU A 105 18.26 18.08 -5.89
N LEU A 106 17.43 17.16 -6.39
CA LEU A 106 17.83 15.81 -6.79
C LEU A 106 17.99 15.70 -8.30
N HIS A 107 18.64 14.63 -8.76
CA HIS A 107 18.76 14.38 -10.18
C HIS A 107 17.38 14.07 -10.80
N ASN A 108 17.13 14.48 -12.06
CA ASN A 108 15.82 14.34 -12.71
C ASN A 108 15.24 12.92 -12.64
N LEU A 109 16.09 11.90 -12.78
CA LEU A 109 15.66 10.49 -12.68
C LEU A 109 15.17 10.15 -11.26
N GLU A 110 15.83 10.67 -10.23
CA GLU A 110 15.45 10.44 -8.83
C GLU A 110 14.14 11.14 -8.51
N VAL A 111 13.97 12.39 -8.97
CA VAL A 111 12.72 13.14 -8.84
C VAL A 111 11.57 12.38 -9.48
N LEU A 112 11.78 11.81 -10.67
CA LEU A 112 10.76 11.00 -11.35
C LEU A 112 10.41 9.72 -10.56
N LEU A 113 11.40 9.01 -10.03
CA LEU A 113 11.18 7.81 -9.20
C LEU A 113 10.44 8.15 -7.90
N ILE A 114 10.80 9.25 -7.25
CA ILE A 114 10.11 9.76 -6.05
C ILE A 114 8.67 10.10 -6.38
N LEU A 115 8.41 10.77 -7.51
CA LEU A 115 7.06 11.09 -7.96
C LEU A 115 6.22 9.82 -8.19
N LEU A 116 6.81 8.79 -8.83
CA LEU A 116 6.13 7.51 -9.03
C LEU A 116 5.79 6.84 -7.70
N ILE A 117 6.71 6.84 -6.75
CA ILE A 117 6.46 6.32 -5.41
C ILE A 117 5.32 7.09 -4.75
N LEU A 118 5.36 8.42 -4.74
CA LEU A 118 4.28 9.26 -4.17
C LEU A 118 2.91 8.94 -4.77
N ILE A 119 2.83 8.76 -6.09
CA ILE A 119 1.58 8.36 -6.75
C ILE A 119 1.12 6.98 -6.23
N ILE A 120 2.02 6.01 -6.12
CA ILE A 120 1.71 4.68 -5.58
C ILE A 120 1.24 4.77 -4.12
N GLU A 121 1.89 5.58 -3.28
CA GLU A 121 1.50 5.77 -1.88
C GLU A 121 0.08 6.33 -1.76
N VAL A 122 -0.22 7.38 -2.51
CA VAL A 122 -1.56 7.99 -2.56
C VAL A 122 -2.61 6.97 -3.01
N LEU A 123 -2.29 6.15 -4.03
CA LEU A 123 -3.18 5.10 -4.51
C LEU A 123 -3.42 4.01 -3.44
N ILE A 124 -2.38 3.57 -2.74
CA ILE A 124 -2.51 2.58 -1.64
C ILE A 124 -3.37 3.15 -0.53
N ILE A 125 -3.09 4.37 -0.08
CA ILE A 125 -3.85 5.04 0.98
C ILE A 125 -5.32 5.15 0.59
N GLY A 126 -5.59 5.63 -0.63
CA GLY A 126 -6.96 5.76 -1.15
C GLY A 126 -7.68 4.42 -1.25
N LEU A 127 -7.00 3.39 -1.77
CA LEU A 127 -7.56 2.04 -1.89
C LEU A 127 -7.94 1.46 -0.54
N VAL A 128 -7.03 1.53 0.44
CA VAL A 128 -7.26 0.99 1.78
C VAL A 128 -8.34 1.79 2.50
N PHE A 129 -8.33 3.12 2.46
CA PHE A 129 -9.36 3.91 3.14
C PHE A 129 -10.74 3.73 2.53
N LYS A 130 -10.85 3.62 1.21
CA LYS A 130 -12.10 3.26 0.55
C LYS A 130 -12.62 1.93 1.07
N GLU A 131 -11.78 0.89 1.06
CA GLU A 131 -12.19 -0.44 1.50
C GLU A 131 -12.50 -0.47 3.01
N SER A 132 -11.70 0.18 3.85
CA SER A 132 -11.97 0.32 5.29
C SER A 132 -13.26 1.07 5.57
N TYR A 133 -13.58 2.11 4.78
CA TYR A 133 -14.84 2.84 4.89
C TYR A 133 -16.03 1.97 4.50
N ASP A 134 -15.95 1.32 3.34
CA ASP A 134 -16.95 0.35 2.88
C ASP A 134 -17.10 -0.80 3.90
N LEU A 135 -16.00 -1.19 4.55
CA LEU A 135 -15.99 -2.23 5.57
C LEU A 135 -16.72 -1.85 6.85
N VAL A 136 -16.58 -0.62 7.31
CA VAL A 136 -17.00 -0.17 8.64
C VAL A 136 -18.32 0.58 8.62
N PHE A 137 -18.65 1.29 7.54
CA PHE A 137 -19.75 2.27 7.51
C PHE A 137 -20.89 1.95 6.54
N LEU A 138 -20.69 1.06 5.56
CA LEU A 138 -21.76 0.63 4.65
C LEU A 138 -22.59 -0.51 5.27
N LYS A 139 -23.91 -0.26 5.42
CA LYS A 139 -24.92 -1.04 6.17
C LYS A 139 -24.94 -2.55 5.87
N GLU A 140 -25.11 -3.32 6.95
CA GLU A 140 -25.25 -4.79 7.03
C GLU A 140 -26.16 -5.44 5.96
N THR A 141 -27.20 -4.75 5.47
CA THR A 141 -28.25 -5.36 4.64
C THR A 141 -27.87 -5.56 3.16
N ARG A 142 -27.03 -4.69 2.55
CA ARG A 142 -26.55 -4.91 1.17
C ARG A 142 -25.41 -5.92 1.11
N ARG A 143 -24.67 -6.03 2.21
CA ARG A 143 -23.44 -6.79 2.26
C ARG A 143 -23.65 -8.25 2.64
N GLU A 144 -24.66 -8.56 3.45
CA GLU A 144 -25.10 -9.96 3.59
C GLU A 144 -25.45 -10.54 2.23
N PHE A 145 -26.20 -9.80 1.40
CA PHE A 145 -26.51 -10.18 0.03
C PHE A 145 -25.26 -10.34 -0.87
N GLU A 146 -24.33 -9.37 -0.89
CA GLU A 146 -23.10 -9.48 -1.69
C GLU A 146 -22.12 -10.55 -1.18
N ILE A 147 -22.03 -10.77 0.13
CA ILE A 147 -21.21 -11.84 0.72
C ILE A 147 -21.81 -13.20 0.40
N GLU A 148 -23.13 -13.32 0.43
CA GLU A 148 -23.85 -14.54 0.09
C GLU A 148 -23.78 -14.84 -1.42
N GLU A 149 -23.86 -13.82 -2.27
CA GLU A 149 -23.68 -13.93 -3.71
C GLU A 149 -22.23 -14.28 -4.09
N ASN A 150 -21.24 -13.67 -3.43
CA ASN A 150 -19.84 -14.05 -3.60
C ASN A 150 -19.57 -15.47 -3.08
N ARG A 151 -20.14 -15.88 -1.94
CA ARG A 151 -20.05 -17.28 -1.46
C ARG A 151 -20.58 -18.26 -2.51
N LYS A 152 -21.75 -18.00 -3.10
CA LYS A 152 -22.31 -18.86 -4.16
C LYS A 152 -21.37 -19.01 -5.36
N LYS A 153 -20.78 -17.91 -5.85
CA LYS A 153 -19.81 -17.94 -6.96
C LYS A 153 -18.55 -18.77 -6.67
N TYR A 154 -18.17 -18.93 -5.41
CA TYR A 154 -17.01 -19.75 -5.01
C TYR A 154 -17.37 -21.21 -4.71
N PHE A 155 -18.59 -21.50 -4.27
CA PHE A 155 -19.05 -22.87 -3.97
C PHE A 155 -19.62 -23.60 -5.20
N GLU A 156 -20.17 -22.91 -6.20
CA GLU A 156 -20.65 -23.52 -7.45
C GLU A 156 -19.52 -23.93 -8.43
N LYS A 157 -18.27 -23.62 -8.10
CA LYS A 157 -17.07 -24.03 -8.87
C LYS A 157 -16.40 -25.31 -8.36
N VAL A 158 -17.04 -26.05 -7.45
CA VAL A 158 -16.60 -27.37 -6.98
C VAL A 158 -17.52 -28.45 -7.53
#